data_AF-A0A935KQ64-F1
#
_entry.id   AF-A0A935KQ64-F1
#
_cell.length_a   1.000
_cell.length_b   1.000
_cell.length_c   1.000
_cell.angle_alpha   90.00
_cell.angle_beta   90.00
_cell.angle_gamma   90.00
#
_symmetry.space_group_name_H-M   'P 1'
#
loop_
_entity.id
_entity.type
_entity.pdbx_description
1 polymer ?
#
loop_
_entity_poly.entity_id
_entity_poly.type
_entity_poly.pdbx_seq_one_letter_code
_entity_poly.pdbx_strand_id
1 'polypeptide(L)'
;MLSQEHRSIPRNPLIAGAFHRTGAIEVWGRGTNRVIEACRAYGIADPSFTEVSGGVTVTFRAEILAGSGDLVPDRHQVGTKSALSQQQVQVLEVAAVPRPLPELMVPSGRTDRTKFSDQILRPLLEARLVEMTIPDKPRSSKQQYRTTAAGRELLAKEEP
;
A
#
# COMPACT_ATOMS: atom_id res chain seq x y z
N MET A 1 12.34 -12.16 -28.39
CA MET A 1 11.92 -11.33 -27.24
C MET A 1 10.43 -11.02 -27.38
N LEU A 2 9.70 -10.95 -26.27
CA LEU A 2 8.24 -10.70 -26.24
C LEU A 2 7.86 -9.23 -26.41
N SER A 3 8.83 -8.33 -26.53
CA SER A 3 8.69 -6.88 -26.66
C SER A 3 8.78 -6.36 -28.10
N GLN A 4 8.89 -7.25 -29.08
CA GLN A 4 8.92 -6.92 -30.51
C GLN A 4 7.88 -7.73 -31.27
N GLU A 5 7.65 -7.39 -32.54
CA GLU A 5 6.72 -8.12 -33.40
C GLU A 5 7.11 -9.61 -33.46
N HIS A 6 6.20 -10.47 -32.99
CA HIS A 6 6.43 -11.89 -32.91
C HIS A 6 5.17 -12.67 -33.30
N ARG A 7 5.36 -13.83 -33.94
CA ARG A 7 4.25 -14.76 -34.16
C ARG A 7 3.75 -15.28 -32.83
N SER A 8 2.55 -14.86 -32.44
CA SER A 8 1.90 -15.36 -31.23
C SER A 8 1.25 -16.70 -31.49
N ILE A 9 2.03 -17.75 -31.24
CA ILE A 9 1.62 -19.14 -31.36
C ILE A 9 1.22 -19.63 -29.97
N PRO A 10 -0.06 -19.96 -29.73
CA PRO A 10 -0.48 -20.48 -28.44
C PRO A 10 0.13 -21.85 -28.15
N ARG A 11 0.73 -22.02 -26.97
CA ARG A 11 1.29 -23.31 -26.54
C ARG A 11 0.22 -24.38 -26.32
N ASN A 12 -0.98 -23.98 -25.89
CA ASN A 12 -2.13 -24.85 -25.73
C ASN A 12 -3.37 -24.24 -26.44
N PRO A 13 -3.76 -24.76 -27.62
CA PRO A 13 -4.88 -24.23 -28.39
C PRO A 13 -6.24 -24.31 -27.70
N LEU A 14 -6.47 -25.31 -26.83
CA LEU A 14 -7.75 -25.50 -26.14
C LEU A 14 -7.97 -24.41 -25.09
N ILE A 15 -6.93 -24.14 -24.29
CA ILE A 15 -6.93 -23.07 -23.28
C ILE A 15 -7.07 -21.71 -23.98
N ALA A 16 -6.29 -21.47 -25.02
CA ALA A 16 -6.38 -20.27 -25.83
C ALA A 16 -7.79 -20.06 -26.40
N GLY A 17 -8.37 -21.10 -26.99
CA GLY A 17 -9.73 -21.05 -27.52
C GLY A 17 -10.78 -20.76 -26.45
N ALA A 18 -10.62 -21.26 -25.23
CA ALA A 18 -11.52 -20.96 -24.11
C ALA A 18 -11.49 -19.46 -23.76
N PHE A 19 -10.30 -18.88 -23.57
CA PHE A 19 -10.16 -17.45 -23.24
C PHE A 19 -10.64 -16.52 -24.37
N HIS A 20 -10.51 -16.93 -25.63
CA HIS A 20 -11.07 -16.18 -26.75
C HIS A 20 -12.59 -16.21 -26.76
N ARG A 21 -13.20 -17.39 -26.58
CA ARG A 21 -14.67 -17.54 -26.56
C ARG A 21 -15.33 -16.80 -25.40
N THR A 22 -14.64 -16.65 -24.28
CA THR A 22 -15.15 -15.89 -23.12
C THR A 22 -14.92 -14.37 -23.25
N GLY A 23 -14.26 -13.91 -24.31
CA GLY A 23 -13.92 -12.49 -24.49
C GLY A 23 -12.77 -12.01 -23.62
N ALA A 24 -12.10 -12.90 -22.87
CA ALA A 24 -10.95 -12.55 -22.06
C ALA A 24 -9.69 -12.22 -22.90
N ILE A 25 -9.63 -12.72 -24.14
CA ILE A 25 -8.57 -12.39 -25.12
C ILE A 25 -9.22 -12.12 -26.48
N GLU A 26 -9.16 -10.87 -26.93
CA GLU A 26 -9.74 -10.45 -28.21
C GLU A 26 -8.79 -10.65 -29.39
N VAL A 27 -7.47 -10.47 -29.18
CA VAL A 27 -6.45 -10.60 -30.24
C VAL A 27 -5.15 -11.17 -29.68
N TRP A 28 -4.64 -12.20 -30.35
CA TRP A 28 -3.39 -12.86 -30.03
C TRP A 28 -2.19 -11.93 -30.23
N GLY A 29 -1.28 -11.93 -29.26
CA GLY A 29 0.02 -11.27 -29.40
C GLY A 29 0.07 -9.78 -29.16
N ARG A 30 -1.07 -9.12 -28.98
CA ARG A 30 -1.09 -7.70 -28.60
C ARG A 30 -1.00 -7.47 -27.10
N GLY A 31 -1.24 -8.51 -26.29
CA GLY A 31 -1.29 -8.40 -24.83
C GLY A 31 -0.02 -7.82 -24.23
N THR A 32 1.15 -8.35 -24.59
CA THR A 32 2.43 -7.88 -24.05
C THR A 32 2.71 -6.43 -24.39
N ASN A 33 2.48 -6.03 -25.65
CA ASN A 33 2.67 -4.65 -26.09
C ASN A 33 1.69 -3.70 -25.40
N ARG A 34 0.42 -4.08 -25.23
CA ARG A 34 -0.58 -3.29 -24.49
C ARG A 34 -0.16 -3.07 -23.03
N VAL A 35 0.45 -4.07 -22.41
CA VAL A 35 0.95 -3.97 -21.03
C VAL A 35 2.15 -3.01 -20.96
N ILE A 36 3.10 -3.10 -21.91
CA ILE A 36 4.24 -2.19 -22.00
C ILE A 36 3.75 -0.74 -22.24
N GLU A 37 2.84 -0.54 -23.18
CA GLU A 37 2.23 0.77 -23.46
C GLU A 37 1.53 1.34 -22.24
N ALA A 38 0.79 0.51 -21.50
CA ALA A 38 0.16 0.93 -20.25
C ALA A 38 1.20 1.38 -19.23
N CYS A 39 2.26 0.60 -18.99
CA CYS A 39 3.35 0.99 -18.09
C CYS A 39 3.92 2.37 -18.45
N ARG A 40 4.20 2.61 -19.73
CA ARG A 40 4.68 3.91 -20.22
C ARG A 40 3.68 5.04 -20.01
N ALA A 41 2.39 4.79 -20.27
CA ALA A 41 1.34 5.77 -20.08
C ALA A 41 1.18 6.19 -18.60
N TYR A 42 1.43 5.27 -17.68
CA TYR A 42 1.45 5.53 -16.23
C TYR A 42 2.80 6.02 -15.70
N GLY A 43 3.80 6.22 -16.57
CA GLY A 43 5.12 6.70 -16.17
C GLY A 43 5.93 5.70 -15.33
N ILE A 44 5.56 4.42 -15.33
CA ILE A 44 6.29 3.36 -14.63
C ILE A 44 7.20 2.60 -15.61
N ALA A 45 8.27 2.00 -15.09
CA ALA A 45 9.24 1.29 -15.91
C ALA A 45 8.61 0.10 -16.67
N ASP A 46 9.07 -0.12 -17.91
CA ASP A 46 8.65 -1.25 -18.73
C ASP A 46 8.88 -2.59 -17.98
N PRO A 47 7.98 -3.58 -18.11
CA PRO A 47 8.15 -4.88 -17.49
C PRO A 47 9.33 -5.65 -18.11
N SER A 48 10.07 -6.38 -17.28
CA SER A 48 11.13 -7.27 -17.76
C SER A 48 10.65 -8.71 -17.87
N PHE A 49 10.98 -9.36 -18.99
CA PHE A 49 10.63 -10.76 -19.27
C PHE A 49 11.90 -11.61 -19.23
N THR A 50 11.96 -12.60 -18.34
CA THR A 50 13.08 -13.53 -18.23
C THR A 50 12.58 -14.97 -18.28
N GLU A 51 13.32 -15.84 -18.95
CA GLU A 51 13.06 -17.27 -18.96
C GLU A 51 14.06 -17.94 -18.01
N VAL A 52 13.55 -18.62 -16.98
CA VAL A 52 14.38 -19.28 -15.96
C VAL A 52 13.84 -20.70 -15.77
N SER A 53 14.69 -21.70 -15.99
CA SER A 53 14.38 -23.11 -15.79
C SER A 53 13.09 -23.59 -16.47
N GLY A 54 12.80 -23.12 -17.69
CA GLY A 54 11.60 -23.49 -18.46
C GLY A 54 10.31 -22.79 -18.01
N GLY A 55 10.40 -21.89 -17.03
CA GLY A 55 9.35 -20.95 -16.65
C GLY A 55 9.59 -19.56 -17.22
N VAL A 56 8.52 -18.79 -17.41
CA VAL A 56 8.59 -17.38 -17.80
C VAL A 56 8.28 -16.53 -16.57
N THR A 57 9.20 -15.63 -16.23
CA THR A 57 9.06 -14.63 -15.18
C THR A 57 8.82 -13.27 -15.82
N VAL A 58 7.77 -12.59 -15.37
CA VAL A 58 7.46 -11.21 -15.77
C VAL A 58 7.56 -10.34 -14.54
N THR A 59 8.44 -9.34 -14.56
CA THR A 59 8.68 -8.45 -13.41
C THR A 59 8.23 -7.04 -13.75
N PHE A 60 7.29 -6.53 -12.95
CA PHE A 60 6.83 -5.15 -12.97
C PHE A 60 7.54 -4.38 -11.85
N ARG A 61 8.07 -3.21 -12.17
CA ARG A 61 8.63 -2.30 -11.17
C ARG A 61 7.70 -1.11 -11.05
N ALA A 62 7.10 -0.98 -9.87
CA ALA A 62 6.32 0.18 -9.51
C ALA A 62 6.99 0.84 -8.31
N GLU A 63 7.20 2.15 -8.38
CA GLU A 63 7.48 2.93 -7.19
C GLU A 63 6.18 3.03 -6.41
N ILE A 64 6.18 2.50 -5.18
CA ILE A 64 5.05 2.71 -4.29
C ILE A 64 5.17 4.14 -3.79
N LEU A 65 4.51 5.07 -4.49
CA LEU A 65 4.24 6.38 -3.93
C LEU A 65 3.41 6.14 -2.67
N ALA A 66 3.98 6.43 -1.51
CA ALA A 66 3.28 6.37 -0.23
C ALA A 66 2.18 7.46 -0.21
N GLY A 67 1.08 7.23 -0.92
CA GLY A 67 0.14 8.30 -1.24
C GLY A 67 -0.97 7.95 -2.23
N SER A 68 -1.56 6.75 -2.17
CA SER A 68 -2.93 6.53 -2.64
C SER A 68 -3.46 5.25 -2.04
N GLY A 69 -4.48 5.40 -1.19
CA GLY A 69 -5.09 4.33 -0.43
C GLY A 69 -5.72 3.24 -1.29
N ASP A 70 -5.99 2.13 -0.63
CA ASP A 70 -6.59 0.88 -1.10
C ASP A 70 -5.64 -0.02 -1.88
N LEU A 71 -4.89 -0.84 -1.13
CA LEU A 71 -4.85 -2.31 -1.22
C LEU A 71 -4.03 -2.85 -0.02
N VAL A 72 -4.63 -3.71 0.80
CA VAL A 72 -4.02 -4.48 1.91
C VAL A 72 -4.31 -5.95 1.58
N PRO A 73 -3.43 -6.96 1.79
CA PRO A 73 -2.45 -7.11 2.87
C PRO A 73 -1.01 -7.36 2.39
N ASP A 74 0.03 -7.10 3.19
CA ASP A 74 0.54 -8.12 4.11
C ASP A 74 1.44 -7.55 5.23
N ARG A 75 1.47 -8.33 6.31
CA ARG A 75 2.08 -8.10 7.61
C ARG A 75 3.60 -8.11 7.54
N HIS A 76 4.20 -7.33 8.44
CA HIS A 76 5.62 -7.27 8.76
C HIS A 76 6.52 -6.70 7.65
N GLN A 77 6.63 -5.37 7.58
CA GLN A 77 7.90 -4.77 7.17
C GLN A 77 8.51 -3.99 8.31
N VAL A 78 9.42 -4.68 9.00
CA VAL A 78 10.39 -4.09 9.92
C VAL A 78 11.50 -3.50 9.05
N GLY A 79 11.78 -2.21 9.25
CA GLY A 79 13.05 -1.59 8.88
C GLY A 79 13.20 -1.20 7.41
N THR A 80 12.85 0.05 7.10
CA THR A 80 13.78 1.10 6.60
C THR A 80 12.96 2.38 6.48
N LYS A 81 13.24 3.37 7.34
CA LYS A 81 12.76 4.77 7.35
C LYS A 81 11.59 5.08 6.39
N SER A 82 10.41 4.52 6.63
CA SER A 82 9.21 4.95 5.90
C SER A 82 8.74 6.23 6.58
N ALA A 83 8.70 7.33 5.82
CA ALA A 83 8.07 8.57 6.26
C ALA A 83 6.65 8.26 6.75
N LEU A 84 6.19 8.99 7.76
CA LEU A 84 4.84 8.78 8.31
C LEU A 84 3.80 9.03 7.23
N SER A 85 2.75 8.22 7.18
CA SER A 85 1.65 8.50 6.25
C SER A 85 0.95 9.80 6.62
N GLN A 86 0.35 10.49 5.66
CA GLN A 86 -0.41 11.73 5.92
C GLN A 86 -1.46 11.53 7.04
N GLN A 87 -2.11 10.37 7.08
CA GLN A 87 -3.08 10.02 8.13
C GLN A 87 -2.41 9.85 9.50
N GLN A 88 -1.20 9.32 9.55
CA GLN A 88 -0.42 9.20 10.79
C GLN A 88 0.05 10.55 11.32
N VAL A 89 0.50 11.44 10.43
CA VAL A 89 0.88 12.82 10.78
C VAL A 89 -0.31 13.56 11.41
N GLN A 90 -1.48 13.52 10.77
CA GLN A 90 -2.72 14.12 11.30
C GLN A 90 -3.09 13.58 12.70
N VAL A 91 -2.93 12.27 12.92
CA VAL A 91 -3.20 11.68 14.24
C VAL A 91 -2.22 12.20 15.29
N LEU A 92 -0.93 12.36 14.96
CA LEU A 92 0.07 12.92 15.88
C LEU A 92 -0.21 14.38 16.23
N GLU A 93 -0.65 15.17 15.25
CA GLU A 93 -1.05 16.58 15.46
C GLU A 93 -2.25 16.68 16.39
N VAL A 94 -3.31 15.90 16.12
CA VAL A 94 -4.55 15.95 16.92
C VAL A 94 -4.35 15.37 18.31
N ALA A 95 -3.49 14.36 18.45
CA ALA A 95 -3.13 13.76 19.74
C ALA A 95 -2.09 14.58 20.53
N ALA A 96 -1.73 15.80 20.11
CA ALA A 96 -0.90 16.71 20.92
C ALA A 96 -1.50 16.98 22.32
N VAL A 97 -2.83 16.91 22.43
CA VAL A 97 -3.58 16.90 23.69
C VAL A 97 -4.22 15.51 23.86
N PRO A 98 -4.31 14.96 25.09
CA PRO A 98 -4.97 13.68 25.32
C PRO A 98 -6.41 13.66 24.79
N ARG A 99 -6.68 12.80 23.81
CA ARG A 99 -7.99 12.68 23.16
C ARG A 99 -8.47 11.25 23.06
N PRO A 100 -9.79 11.01 23.11
CA PRO A 100 -10.35 9.68 22.93
C PRO A 100 -10.28 9.26 21.45
N LEU A 101 -10.31 7.95 21.21
CA LEU A 101 -10.20 7.39 19.86
C LEU A 101 -11.14 8.02 18.80
N PRO A 102 -12.43 8.30 19.09
CA PRO A 102 -13.32 8.88 18.09
C PRO A 102 -12.85 10.25 17.58
N GLU A 103 -12.25 11.08 18.45
CA GLU A 103 -11.72 12.38 18.04
C GLU A 103 -10.48 12.25 17.16
N LEU A 104 -9.68 11.21 17.35
CA LEU A 104 -8.51 10.94 16.50
C LEU A 104 -8.90 10.45 15.10
N MET A 105 -10.11 9.89 14.95
CA MET A 105 -10.59 9.38 13.67
C MET A 105 -11.08 10.49 12.74
N VAL A 106 -11.60 11.60 13.29
CA VAL A 106 -12.24 12.68 12.51
C VAL A 106 -11.33 13.24 11.40
N PRO A 107 -10.06 13.60 11.67
CA PRO A 107 -9.18 14.18 10.64
C PRO A 107 -8.82 13.16 9.55
N SER A 108 -8.72 11.89 9.91
CA SER A 108 -8.34 10.81 8.99
C SER A 108 -9.43 10.45 7.96
N GLY A 109 -10.64 11.00 8.11
CA GLY A 109 -11.79 10.70 7.25
C GLY A 109 -12.31 9.26 7.36
N ARG A 110 -11.89 8.50 8.38
CA ARG A 110 -12.25 7.08 8.52
C ARG A 110 -13.45 6.87 9.43
N THR A 111 -14.32 5.96 9.01
CA THR A 111 -15.51 5.53 9.78
C THR A 111 -15.30 4.22 10.52
N ASP A 112 -14.40 3.35 10.04
CA ASP A 112 -14.13 2.04 10.63
C ASP A 112 -13.09 2.12 11.76
N ARG A 113 -13.55 1.95 12.99
CA ARG A 113 -12.74 2.02 14.22
C ARG A 113 -11.67 0.93 14.29
N THR A 114 -11.98 -0.28 13.84
CA THR A 114 -11.07 -1.43 13.92
C THR A 114 -9.93 -1.22 12.94
N LYS A 115 -10.25 -0.91 11.69
CA LYS A 115 -9.23 -0.61 10.67
C LYS A 115 -8.37 0.59 11.05
N PHE A 116 -8.96 1.65 11.60
CA PHE A 116 -8.20 2.80 12.09
C PHE A 116 -7.21 2.40 13.17
N SER A 117 -7.66 1.64 14.17
CA SER A 117 -6.81 1.19 15.27
C SER A 117 -5.67 0.30 14.77
N ASP A 118 -5.96 -0.61 13.85
CA ASP A 118 -5.00 -1.60 13.35
C ASP A 118 -3.98 -1.00 12.39
N GLN A 119 -4.42 -0.14 11.47
CA GLN A 119 -3.59 0.37 10.38
C GLN A 119 -2.90 1.70 10.70
N ILE A 120 -3.45 2.51 11.61
CA ILE A 120 -2.93 3.85 11.90
C ILE A 120 -2.38 3.92 13.32
N LEU A 121 -3.22 3.64 14.32
CA LEU A 121 -2.86 3.89 15.71
C LEU A 121 -1.83 2.89 16.26
N ARG A 122 -1.99 1.61 15.97
CA ARG A 122 -1.10 0.54 16.44
C ARG A 122 0.35 0.74 15.97
N PRO A 123 0.64 1.05 14.69
CA PRO A 123 1.98 1.41 14.27
C PRO A 123 2.59 2.58 15.07
N LEU A 124 1.81 3.61 15.38
CA LEU A 124 2.29 4.77 16.16
C LEU A 124 2.58 4.41 17.62
N LEU A 125 1.79 3.51 18.21
CA LEU A 125 2.01 2.98 19.56
C LEU A 125 3.27 2.10 19.60
N GLU A 126 3.44 1.21 18.62
CA GLU A 126 4.61 0.34 18.50
C GLU A 126 5.90 1.15 18.28
N ALA A 127 5.83 2.19 17.45
CA ALA A 127 6.92 3.15 17.23
C ALA A 127 7.13 4.14 18.39
N ARG A 128 6.32 4.06 19.47
CA ARG A 128 6.37 4.96 20.64
C ARG A 128 6.20 6.44 20.30
N LEU A 129 5.48 6.75 19.23
CA LEU A 129 5.16 8.13 18.81
C LEU A 129 3.87 8.62 19.48
N VAL A 130 2.99 7.68 19.82
CA VAL A 130 1.78 7.89 20.61
C VAL A 130 1.82 6.95 21.81
N GLU A 131 1.18 7.33 22.91
CA GLU A 131 0.98 6.47 24.08
C GLU A 131 -0.44 6.54 24.63
N MET A 132 -0.84 5.50 25.37
CA MET A 132 -2.14 5.42 26.05
C MET A 132 -2.07 6.12 27.42
N THR A 133 -3.13 6.82 27.81
CA THR A 133 -3.22 7.42 29.15
C THR A 133 -3.54 6.40 30.24
N ILE A 134 -4.18 5.28 29.89
CA ILE A 134 -4.51 4.18 30.80
C ILE A 134 -3.94 2.87 30.24
N PRO A 135 -2.63 2.61 30.35
CA PRO A 135 -1.99 1.44 29.76
C PRO A 135 -2.50 0.11 30.33
N ASP A 136 -2.82 0.05 31.63
CA ASP A 136 -3.27 -1.18 32.29
C ASP A 136 -4.68 -1.64 31.84
N LYS A 137 -5.47 -0.70 31.30
CA LYS A 137 -6.84 -0.96 30.84
C LYS A 137 -7.00 -0.47 29.40
N PRO A 138 -6.41 -1.15 28.41
CA PRO A 138 -6.41 -0.70 27.00
C PRO A 138 -7.82 -0.57 26.42
N ARG A 139 -8.78 -1.35 26.94
CA ARG A 139 -10.20 -1.32 26.56
C ARG A 139 -11.07 -0.40 27.43
N SER A 140 -10.48 0.45 28.25
CA SER A 140 -11.22 1.41 29.09
C SER A 140 -12.06 2.36 28.23
N SER A 141 -13.29 2.65 28.65
CA SER A 141 -14.13 3.68 28.02
C SER A 141 -13.55 5.09 28.18
N LYS A 142 -12.70 5.30 29.19
CA LYS A 142 -11.97 6.55 29.45
C LYS A 142 -10.58 6.58 28.81
N GLN A 143 -10.27 5.63 27.92
CA GLN A 143 -8.97 5.58 27.26
C GLN A 143 -8.78 6.80 26.37
N GLN A 144 -7.62 7.43 26.50
CA GLN A 144 -7.18 8.52 25.63
C GLN A 144 -5.78 8.24 25.12
N TYR A 145 -5.40 8.92 24.06
CA TYR A 145 -4.08 8.80 23.45
C TYR A 145 -3.43 10.17 23.37
N ARG A 146 -2.12 10.21 23.57
CA ARG A 146 -1.32 11.44 23.48
C ARG A 146 -0.02 11.21 22.73
N THR A 147 0.43 12.23 22.01
CA THR A 147 1.70 12.21 21.29
C THR A 147 2.88 12.32 22.27
N THR A 148 3.90 11.50 22.08
CA THR A 148 5.10 11.47 22.94
C THR A 148 6.08 12.58 22.55
N ALA A 149 7.20 12.71 23.29
CA ALA A 149 8.28 13.62 22.89
C ALA A 149 8.87 13.23 21.52
N ALA A 150 9.10 11.94 21.30
CA ALA A 150 9.61 11.42 20.01
C ALA A 150 8.64 11.71 18.85
N GLY A 151 7.33 11.59 19.06
CA GLY A 151 6.33 11.96 18.06
C GLY A 151 6.37 13.44 17.69
N ARG A 152 6.54 14.32 18.69
CA ARG A 152 6.68 15.77 18.48
C ARG A 152 7.97 16.14 17.74
N GLU A 153 9.08 15.51 18.08
CA GLU A 153 10.37 15.73 17.39
C GLU A 153 10.32 15.29 15.92
N LEU A 154 9.56 14.24 15.60
CA LEU A 154 9.36 13.83 14.21
C LEU A 154 8.49 14.83 13.43
N LEU A 155 7.40 15.31 14.03
CA LEU A 155 6.58 16.36 13.41
C LEU A 155 7.41 17.61 13.08
N ALA A 156 8.27 18.05 14.00
CA ALA A 156 9.14 19.21 13.81
C ALA A 156 10.22 19.02 12.73
N LYS A 157 10.51 17.77 12.31
CA LYS A 157 11.47 17.47 11.24
C LYS A 157 10.80 17.32 9.86
N GLU A 158 9.48 17.17 9.82
CA GLU A 158 8.67 16.99 8.61
C GLU A 158 8.02 18.30 8.13
N GLU A 159 8.06 19.37 8.93
CA GLU A 159 7.71 20.73 8.48
C GLU A 159 8.87 21.32 7.64
N PRO A 160 8.68 21.58 6.32
CA PRO A 160 9.68 22.21 5.47
C PRO A 160 9.86 23.72 5.71
#